data_AF-A0A9E5SWN3-F1
#
_entry.id   AF-A0A9E5SWN3-F1
#
_cell.length_a   1.000
_cell.length_b   1.000
_cell.length_c   1.000
_cell.angle_alpha   90.00
_cell.angle_beta   90.00
_cell.angle_gamma   90.00
#
_symmetry.space_group_name_H-M   'P 1'
#
loop_
_entity.id
_entity.type
_entity.pdbx_description
1 polymer ?
#
loop_
_entity_poly.entity_id
_entity_poly.type
_entity_poly.pdbx_seq_one_letter_code
_entity_poly.pdbx_strand_id
1 'polypeptide(L)' 'MELKGSRTEKNLEIAFSGESQARNKYTYYASKAKKEGYEQIAALFLETAENEQEHA' A
#
# COMPACT_ATOMS: atom_id res chain seq x y z
N MET A 1 24.13 13.38 3.16
CA MET A 1 22.93 14.21 2.90
C MET A 1 22.10 14.16 4.17
N GLU A 2 21.86 15.30 4.83
CA GLU A 2 20.96 15.34 5.99
C GLU A 2 19.52 15.57 5.51
N LEU A 3 18.61 14.67 5.90
CA LEU A 3 17.20 14.75 5.55
C LEU A 3 16.39 15.53 6.59
N LYS A 4 16.88 15.62 7.83
CA LYS A 4 16.16 16.18 8.97
C LYS A 4 15.78 17.65 8.75
N GLY A 5 14.51 17.97 8.93
CA GLY A 5 13.92 19.28 8.70
C GLY A 5 13.73 19.66 7.23
N SER A 6 14.14 18.82 6.28
CA SER A 6 14.01 19.11 4.85
C SER A 6 12.59 18.88 4.35
N ARG A 7 12.27 19.44 3.18
CA ARG A 7 11.04 19.08 2.46
C ARG A 7 11.02 17.61 2.06
N THR A 8 12.18 17.01 1.79
CA THR A 8 12.29 15.60 1.41
C THR A 8 11.87 14.68 2.55
N GLU A 9 12.27 14.96 3.79
CA GLU A 9 11.82 14.18 4.97
C GLU A 9 10.30 14.20 5.09
N LYS A 10 9.67 15.39 5.03
CA LYS A 10 8.21 15.50 5.08
C LYS A 10 7.52 14.76 3.92
N ASN A 11 8.09 14.83 2.72
CA ASN A 11 7.56 14.10 1.57
C ASN A 11 7.67 12.58 1.75
N LEU A 12 8.76 12.09 2.35
CA LEU A 12 8.94 10.67 2.67
C LEU A 12 7.95 10.21 3.74
N GLU A 13 7.69 11.00 4.78
CA GLU A 13 6.65 10.70 5.77
C GLU A 13 5.24 10.63 5.15
N ILE A 14 4.94 11.56 4.23
CA ILE A 14 3.68 11.55 3.48
C ILE A 14 3.58 10.32 2.59
N ALA A 15 4.64 9.97 1.87
CA ALA A 15 4.69 8.79 1.02
C ALA A 15 4.48 7.52 1.85
N PHE A 16 5.24 7.34 2.94
CA PHE A 16 5.11 6.21 3.85
C PHE A 16 3.68 6.04 4.39
N SER A 17 3.05 7.14 4.81
CA SER A 17 1.65 7.12 5.26
C SER A 17 0.68 6.77 4.12
N GLY A 18 0.95 7.26 2.91
CA GLY A 18 0.19 6.96 1.70
C GLY A 18 0.23 5.47 1.35
N GLU A 19 1.44 4.89 1.26
CA GLU A 19 1.63 3.48 0.92
C GLU A 19 1.08 2.55 2.01
N SER A 20 1.24 2.93 3.29
CA SER A 20 0.62 2.20 4.41
C SER A 20 -0.91 2.16 4.30
N GLN A 21 -1.54 3.27 3.89
CA GLN A 21 -2.99 3.32 3.66
C GLN A 21 -3.39 2.55 2.40
N ALA A 22 -2.59 2.59 1.34
CA ALA A 22 -2.82 1.85 0.10
C ALA A 22 -2.82 0.34 0.34
N ARG A 23 -1.80 -0.19 1.05
CA ARG A 23 -1.73 -1.59 1.50
C ARG A 23 -3.01 -2.04 2.20
N ASN A 24 -3.49 -1.26 3.16
CA ASN A 24 -4.71 -1.58 3.90
C ASN A 24 -5.95 -1.63 2.99
N LYS A 25 -6.07 -0.68 2.05
CA LYS A 25 -7.17 -0.66 1.07
C LYS A 25 -7.12 -1.88 0.15
N TYR A 26 -5.97 -2.22 -0.40
CA TYR A 26 -5.83 -3.37 -1.29
C TYR A 26 -6.10 -4.69 -0.57
N THR A 27 -5.67 -4.83 0.68
CA THR A 27 -6.02 -6.00 1.50
C THR A 27 -7.54 -6.12 1.70
N TYR A 28 -8.23 -4.99 1.94
CA TYR A 28 -9.69 -4.97 2.04
C TYR A 28 -10.37 -5.33 0.70
N TYR A 29 -9.88 -4.79 -0.42
CA TYR A 29 -10.42 -5.10 -1.74
C TYR A 29 -10.19 -6.56 -2.13
N ALA A 30 -9.05 -7.15 -1.79
CA ALA A 30 -8.83 -8.58 -1.95
C ALA A 30 -9.88 -9.41 -1.20
N SER A 31 -10.17 -9.06 0.05
CA SER A 31 -11.22 -9.73 0.84
C SER A 31 -12.59 -9.62 0.17
N LYS A 32 -12.92 -8.44 -0.39
CA LYS A 32 -14.18 -8.21 -1.09
C LYS A 32 -14.26 -9.01 -2.41
N ALA A 33 -13.22 -8.97 -3.23
CA ALA A 33 -13.13 -9.71 -4.48
C ALA A 33 -13.25 -11.22 -4.25
N LYS A 34 -12.61 -11.75 -3.20
CA LYS A 34 -12.73 -13.16 -2.81
C LYS A 34 -14.16 -13.54 -2.42
N LYS A 35 -14.85 -12.70 -1.64
CA LYS A 35 -16.27 -12.92 -1.28
C LYS A 35 -17.21 -12.94 -2.48
N GLU A 36 -16.84 -12.27 -3.56
CA GLU A 36 -17.61 -12.21 -4.81
C GLU A 36 -17.21 -13.29 -5.82
N GLY A 37 -16.25 -14.17 -5.46
CA GLY A 37 -15.80 -15.28 -6.30
C GLY A 37 -14.72 -14.91 -7.32
N TYR A 38 -14.18 -13.69 -7.27
CA TYR A 38 -13.11 -13.23 -8.15
C TYR A 38 -11.72 -13.58 -7.61
N GLU A 39 -11.39 -14.88 -7.54
CA GLU A 39 -10.15 -15.37 -6.90
C GLU A 39 -8.87 -14.77 -7.51
N GLN A 40 -8.77 -14.66 -8.84
CA GLN A 40 -7.60 -14.07 -9.49
C GLN A 40 -7.44 -12.58 -9.16
N ILE A 41 -8.56 -11.84 -9.12
CA ILE A 41 -8.54 -10.41 -8.77
C ILE A 41 -8.17 -10.23 -7.30
N ALA A 42 -8.64 -11.11 -6.43
CA ALA A 42 -8.25 -11.10 -5.02
C ALA A 42 -6.75 -11.33 -4.85
N ALA A 43 -6.16 -12.29 -5.59
CA ALA A 43 -4.71 -12.53 -5.59
C ALA A 43 -3.93 -11.29 -6.06
N LEU A 44 -4.36 -10.63 -7.13
CA LEU A 44 -3.72 -9.41 -7.63
C LEU A 44 -3.78 -8.26 -6.61
N PHE A 45 -4.90 -8.10 -5.90
CA PHE A 45 -4.98 -7.10 -4.83
C PHE A 45 -4.06 -7.44 -3.64
N LEU A 46 -3.89 -8.72 -3.29
CA LEU A 46 -2.94 -9.12 -2.24
C LEU A 46 -1.51 -8.86 -2.67
N GLU A 47 -1.13 -9.26 -3.88
CA GLU A 47 0.20 -9.00 -4.44
C GLU A 47 0.49 -7.49 -4.50
N THR A 48 -0.50 -6.67 -4.88
CA THR A 48 -0.35 -5.21 -4.86
C THR A 48 -0.16 -4.70 -3.43
N ALA A 49 -0.91 -5.22 -2.45
CA ALA A 49 -0.73 -4.84 -1.05
C ALA A 49 0.66 -5.19 -0.50
N GLU A 50 1.23 -6.32 -0.92
CA GLU A 50 2.60 -6.72 -0.60
C GLU A 50 3.62 -5.79 -1.26
N ASN A 51 3.41 -5.39 -2.51
CA ASN A 51 4.27 -4.39 -3.16
C ASN A 51 4.26 -3.04 -2.41
N GLU A 52 3.10 -2.54 -1.97
CA GLU A 52 3.06 -1.29 -1.18
C GLU A 52 3.71 -1.44 0.20
N GLN A 53 3.79 -2.66 0.75
CA GLN A 53 4.57 -2.91 1.95
C GLN A 53 6.08 -2.72 1.70
N GLU A 54 6.56 -3.13 0.53
CA GLU A 54 7.98 -2.98 0.15
C GLU A 54 8.32 -1.55 -0.30
N HIS A 55 7.33 -0.78 -0.77
CA HIS A 55 7.50 0.65 -1.08
C HIS A 55 7.57 1.54 0.16
N ALA A 56 6.90 1.15 1.24
CA ALA A 56 6.80 1.91 2.49
C ALA A 56 8.04 1.73 3.38
#